data_AF-A0AA45MRN8-F1
#
_entry.id   AF-A0AA45MRN8-F1
#
_cell.length_a   1.000
_cell.length_b   1.000
_cell.length_c   1.000
_cell.angle_alpha   90.00
_cell.angle_beta   90.00
_cell.angle_gamma   90.00
#
_symmetry.space_group_name_H-M   'P 1'
#
loop_
_entity.id
_entity.type
_entity.pdbx_description
1 polymer ?
#
loop_
_entity_poly.entity_id
_entity_poly.type
_entity_poly.pdbx_seq_one_letter_code
_entity_poly.pdbx_strand_id
1 'polypeptide(L)'
;MTNPDIRTTSAFYATLNDKSQVSSILNGIDPKYMNPNSRFGKAFYVSEDAETALSEMKHYGIQATHVIRFSMTQSAMRVLDLTEPDVAAKYDYVGGAISSVTQSIGAAARRDGYNVIHFRSERAAGKSNHAILQDYNQILKPQIVTPVEK
;
A
#
# COMPACT_ATOMS: atom_id res chain seq x y z
N MET A 1 16.16 -20.56 23.42
CA MET A 1 16.53 -19.70 22.28
C MET A 1 15.25 -19.09 21.75
N THR A 2 14.90 -17.88 22.22
CA THR A 2 13.72 -17.14 21.76
C THR A 2 14.06 -16.47 20.44
N ASN A 3 13.34 -16.86 19.39
CA ASN A 3 13.40 -16.27 18.06
C ASN A 3 13.17 -14.75 18.19
N PRO A 4 14.05 -13.87 17.70
CA PRO A 4 13.81 -12.43 17.78
C PRO A 4 12.55 -12.12 16.97
N ASP A 5 11.58 -11.50 17.63
CA ASP A 5 10.30 -11.01 17.11
C ASP A 5 10.25 -10.90 15.58
N ILE A 6 9.50 -11.79 14.92
CA ILE A 6 8.94 -11.47 13.62
C ILE A 6 7.92 -10.36 13.88
N ARG A 7 8.37 -9.10 13.89
CA ARG A 7 7.49 -7.94 13.94
C ARG A 7 6.58 -8.00 12.72
N THR A 8 5.38 -8.51 12.94
CA THR A 8 4.36 -8.59 11.89
C THR A 8 3.79 -7.19 11.74
N THR A 9 4.27 -6.45 10.74
CA THR A 9 3.72 -5.15 10.40
C THR A 9 2.32 -5.35 9.82
N SER A 10 1.35 -4.55 10.28
CA SER A 10 0.01 -4.56 9.72
C SER A 10 -0.11 -3.51 8.62
N ALA A 11 -0.93 -3.83 7.63
CA ALA A 11 -1.30 -2.92 6.56
C ALA A 11 -2.81 -2.90 6.41
N PHE A 12 -3.36 -1.75 6.02
CA PHE A 12 -4.80 -1.52 5.98
C PHE A 12 -5.23 -1.04 4.59
N TYR A 13 -6.32 -1.61 4.10
CA TYR A 13 -6.94 -1.25 2.83
C TYR A 13 -8.40 -0.88 3.07
N ALA A 14 -8.78 0.35 2.73
CA ALA A 14 -10.16 0.80 2.78
C ALA A 14 -10.87 0.50 1.46
N THR A 15 -12.10 0.00 1.53
CA THR A 15 -12.85 -0.45 0.35
C THR A 15 -14.36 -0.27 0.51
N LEU A 16 -15.08 -0.39 -0.60
CA LEU A 16 -16.53 -0.40 -0.62
C LEU A 16 -17.04 -1.82 -0.37
N ASN A 17 -18.23 -1.94 0.25
CA ASN A 17 -18.85 -3.23 0.57
C ASN A 17 -19.52 -3.82 -0.67
N ASP A 18 -18.81 -3.91 -1.78
CA ASP A 18 -19.21 -4.88 -2.76
C ASP A 18 -18.71 -6.23 -2.25
N LYS A 19 -19.63 -7.11 -1.83
CA LYS A 19 -19.29 -8.47 -1.38
C LYS A 19 -18.38 -9.16 -2.38
N SER A 20 -18.51 -8.86 -3.68
CA SER A 20 -17.64 -9.38 -4.73
C SER A 20 -16.21 -8.82 -4.66
N GLN A 21 -16.05 -7.52 -4.36
CA GLN A 21 -14.73 -6.87 -4.22
C GLN A 21 -13.98 -7.37 -3.00
N VAL A 22 -14.65 -7.41 -1.83
CA VAL A 22 -14.04 -7.95 -0.60
C VAL A 22 -13.66 -9.41 -0.81
N SER A 23 -14.58 -10.24 -1.30
CA SER A 23 -14.30 -11.67 -1.56
C SER A 23 -13.17 -11.85 -2.57
N SER A 24 -13.12 -11.02 -3.62
CA SER A 24 -12.02 -11.05 -4.59
C SER A 24 -10.68 -10.79 -3.92
N ILE A 25 -10.57 -9.76 -3.08
CA ILE A 25 -9.32 -9.42 -2.39
C ILE A 25 -8.91 -10.51 -1.41
N LEU A 26 -9.87 -11.10 -0.69
CA LEU A 26 -9.61 -12.21 0.24
C LEU A 26 -9.14 -13.48 -0.48
N ASN A 27 -9.63 -13.72 -1.71
CA ASN A 27 -9.22 -14.86 -2.54
C ASN A 27 -7.91 -14.62 -3.31
N GLY A 28 -7.42 -13.38 -3.33
CA GLY A 28 -6.16 -13.00 -3.94
C GLY A 28 -6.25 -11.67 -4.67
N ILE A 29 -5.21 -10.86 -4.50
CA ILE A 29 -5.10 -9.57 -5.18
C ILE A 29 -4.78 -9.82 -6.66
N ASP A 30 -5.70 -9.42 -7.54
CA ASP A 30 -5.55 -9.52 -8.99
C ASP A 30 -5.12 -8.16 -9.59
N PRO A 31 -3.92 -8.06 -10.19
CA PRO A 31 -3.40 -6.80 -10.73
C PRO A 31 -4.19 -6.22 -11.90
N LYS A 32 -5.09 -6.98 -12.54
CA LYS A 32 -5.90 -6.46 -13.65
C LYS A 32 -6.86 -5.34 -13.22
N TYR A 33 -7.23 -5.29 -11.93
CA TYR A 33 -8.11 -4.26 -11.37
C TYR A 33 -7.35 -3.00 -10.90
N MET A 34 -6.02 -2.97 -11.02
CA MET A 34 -5.21 -1.83 -10.55
C MET A 34 -5.15 -0.73 -11.61
N ASN A 35 -5.33 0.51 -11.15
CA ASN A 35 -5.21 1.69 -12.00
C ASN A 35 -3.73 1.93 -12.40
N PRO A 36 -3.38 1.87 -13.70
CA PRO A 36 -2.02 2.14 -14.16
C PRO A 36 -1.57 3.59 -13.98
N ASN A 37 -2.51 4.53 -13.76
CA ASN A 37 -2.23 5.95 -13.62
C ASN A 37 -2.06 6.39 -12.16
N SER A 38 -2.07 5.45 -11.20
CA SER A 38 -1.78 5.75 -9.79
C SER A 38 -0.35 6.25 -9.59
N ARG A 39 -0.06 6.79 -8.39
CA ARG A 39 1.23 7.43 -8.03
C ARG A 39 2.46 6.70 -8.54
N PHE A 40 2.58 5.40 -8.27
CA PHE A 40 3.69 4.54 -8.68
C PHE A 40 3.28 3.50 -9.73
N GLY A 41 2.27 3.83 -10.54
CA GLY A 41 1.65 2.94 -11.51
C GLY A 41 0.74 1.88 -10.89
N LYS A 42 0.49 0.78 -11.63
CA LYS A 42 -0.33 -0.36 -11.17
C LYS A 42 0.24 -0.92 -9.88
N ALA A 43 -0.41 -0.72 -8.75
CA ALA A 43 0.04 -1.26 -7.46
C ALA A 43 -1.16 -1.43 -6.53
N PHE A 44 -0.99 -2.25 -5.51
CA PHE A 44 -1.95 -2.34 -4.41
C PHE A 44 -1.49 -1.41 -3.29
N TYR A 45 -2.26 -0.36 -3.00
CA TYR A 45 -1.90 0.67 -2.04
C TYR A 45 -2.53 0.36 -0.69
N VAL A 46 -1.71 0.31 0.36
CA VAL A 46 -2.14 0.05 1.73
C VAL A 46 -1.52 1.07 2.67
N SER A 47 -2.21 1.39 3.75
CA SER A 47 -1.75 2.33 4.79
C SER A 47 -1.26 1.60 6.03
N GLU A 48 -0.43 2.27 6.84
CA GLU A 48 0.03 1.71 8.12
C GLU A 48 -1.08 1.54 9.16
N ASP A 49 -2.17 2.32 9.04
CA ASP A 49 -3.34 2.25 9.92
C ASP A 49 -4.65 2.47 9.16
N ALA A 50 -5.75 2.10 9.81
CA ALA A 50 -7.09 2.17 9.25
C ALA A 50 -7.56 3.62 9.03
N GLU A 51 -7.22 4.55 9.93
CA GLU A 51 -7.64 5.96 9.84
C GLU A 51 -7.04 6.64 8.61
N THR A 52 -5.77 6.36 8.32
CA THR A 52 -5.07 6.84 7.13
C THR A 52 -5.71 6.25 5.87
N ALA A 53 -6.01 4.95 5.85
CA ALA A 53 -6.67 4.31 4.71
C ALA A 53 -8.06 4.93 4.42
N LEU A 54 -8.84 5.22 5.47
CA LEU A 54 -10.13 5.89 5.34
C LEU A 54 -10.00 7.34 4.89
N SER A 55 -9.00 8.07 5.39
CA SER A 55 -8.72 9.45 5.04
C SER A 55 -8.34 9.60 3.57
N GLU A 56 -7.56 8.67 3.01
CA GLU A 56 -7.25 8.61 1.58
C GLU A 56 -8.53 8.45 0.74
N MET A 57 -9.43 7.53 1.12
CA MET A 57 -10.70 7.35 0.40
C MET A 57 -11.59 8.59 0.44
N LYS A 58 -11.70 9.23 1.61
CA LYS A 58 -12.48 10.46 1.80
C LYS A 58 -11.94 11.60 0.94
N HIS A 59 -10.61 11.72 0.78
CA HIS A 59 -10.00 12.72 -0.09
C HIS A 59 -10.45 12.57 -1.56
N TYR A 60 -10.67 11.33 -2.02
CA TYR A 60 -11.19 11.04 -3.35
C TYR A 60 -12.74 11.05 -3.43
N GLY A 61 -13.42 11.53 -2.38
CA GLY A 61 -14.89 11.58 -2.33
C GLY A 61 -15.55 10.21 -2.15
N ILE A 62 -14.79 9.18 -1.79
CA ILE A 62 -15.27 7.82 -1.59
C ILE A 62 -15.52 7.59 -0.10
N GLN A 63 -16.76 7.29 0.26
CA GLN A 63 -17.10 6.84 1.62
C GLN A 63 -16.90 5.33 1.72
N ALA A 64 -15.69 4.92 2.12
CA ALA A 64 -15.39 3.53 2.40
C ALA A 64 -16.35 2.96 3.45
N THR A 65 -16.65 1.67 3.33
CA THR A 65 -17.59 0.98 4.23
C THR A 65 -16.94 -0.18 4.95
N HIS A 66 -15.76 -0.62 4.50
CA HIS A 66 -14.98 -1.69 5.12
C HIS A 66 -13.50 -1.32 5.12
N VAL A 67 -12.80 -1.83 6.11
CA VAL A 67 -11.34 -1.86 6.15
C VAL A 67 -10.89 -3.31 6.25
N ILE A 68 -9.96 -3.71 5.38
CA ILE A 68 -9.29 -5.00 5.43
C ILE A 68 -7.93 -4.79 6.08
N ARG A 69 -7.66 -5.51 7.17
CA ARG A 69 -6.32 -5.59 7.76
C ARG A 69 -5.58 -6.78 7.16
N PHE A 70 -4.33 -6.54 6.77
CA PHE A 70 -3.37 -7.53 6.33
C PHE A 70 -2.23 -7.64 7.33
N SER A 71 -1.70 -8.85 7.49
CA SER A 71 -0.33 -9.02 7.97
C SER A 71 0.62 -8.97 6.77
N MET A 72 1.78 -8.33 6.96
CA MET A 72 2.83 -8.24 5.94
C MET A 72 3.95 -9.24 6.22
N THR A 73 4.27 -10.05 5.21
CA THR A 73 5.38 -11.00 5.26
C THR A 73 6.67 -10.29 4.88
N GLN A 74 7.40 -9.78 5.88
CA GLN A 74 8.60 -8.95 5.67
C GLN A 74 9.70 -9.67 4.88
N SER A 75 9.87 -10.99 5.05
CA SER A 75 10.86 -11.77 4.31
C SER A 75 10.57 -11.86 2.80
N ALA A 76 9.33 -11.59 2.37
CA ALA A 76 8.95 -11.52 0.97
C ALA A 76 9.11 -10.10 0.38
N MET A 77 9.47 -9.11 1.20
CA MET A 77 9.52 -7.71 0.80
C MET A 77 10.94 -7.28 0.44
N ARG A 78 11.06 -6.66 -0.74
CA ARG A 78 12.22 -5.89 -1.18
C ARG A 78 11.75 -4.45 -1.32
N VAL A 79 12.05 -3.64 -0.30
CA VAL A 79 11.47 -2.31 -0.11
C VAL A 79 12.39 -1.23 -0.69
N LEU A 80 11.84 -0.40 -1.57
CA LEU A 80 12.38 0.92 -1.86
C LEU A 80 11.77 1.91 -0.86
N ASP A 81 12.58 2.41 0.07
CA ASP A 81 12.12 3.32 1.11
C ASP A 81 12.32 4.78 0.71
N LEU A 82 11.24 5.44 0.28
CA LEU A 82 11.25 6.86 -0.09
C LEU A 82 11.00 7.79 1.11
N THR A 83 10.89 7.26 2.32
CA THR A 83 10.84 8.08 3.54
C THR A 83 12.24 8.49 4.01
N GLU A 84 13.25 7.72 3.60
CA GLU A 84 14.67 8.02 3.79
C GLU A 84 15.14 9.10 2.80
N PRO A 85 15.60 10.28 3.26
CA PRO A 85 15.92 11.41 2.40
C PRO A 85 16.97 11.09 1.32
N ASP A 86 18.00 10.34 1.66
CA ASP A 86 19.09 9.97 0.73
C ASP A 86 18.61 8.99 -0.35
N VAL A 87 17.62 8.17 -0.05
CA VAL A 87 17.01 7.28 -1.03
C VAL A 87 16.04 8.07 -1.90
N ALA A 88 15.18 8.90 -1.31
CA ALA A 88 14.26 9.75 -2.04
C ALA A 88 14.97 10.66 -3.05
N ALA A 89 16.10 11.27 -2.65
CA ALA A 89 16.91 12.12 -3.52
C ALA A 89 17.46 11.39 -4.76
N LYS A 90 17.81 10.09 -4.66
CA LYS A 90 18.28 9.29 -5.80
C LYS A 90 17.20 9.07 -6.87
N TYR A 91 15.94 9.23 -6.50
CA TYR A 91 14.77 9.02 -7.35
C TYR A 91 14.04 10.34 -7.66
N ASP A 92 14.63 11.49 -7.32
CA ASP A 92 14.00 12.81 -7.42
C ASP A 92 12.61 12.87 -6.75
N TYR A 93 12.42 12.09 -5.69
CA TYR A 93 11.14 12.01 -4.98
C TYR A 93 11.02 13.10 -3.92
N VAL A 94 10.00 13.95 -4.07
CA VAL A 94 9.71 15.06 -3.13
C VAL A 94 8.33 14.96 -2.49
N GLY A 95 7.60 13.85 -2.70
CA GLY A 95 6.18 13.75 -2.33
C GLY A 95 5.25 14.57 -3.23
N GLY A 96 4.04 14.85 -2.76
CA GLY A 96 3.09 15.74 -3.45
C GLY A 96 2.13 15.04 -4.40
N ALA A 97 1.71 15.70 -5.49
CA ALA A 97 0.72 15.15 -6.43
C ALA A 97 1.28 14.00 -7.29
N ILE A 98 0.39 13.20 -7.89
CA ILE A 98 0.77 12.20 -8.90
C ILE A 98 1.36 12.93 -10.11
N SER A 99 2.52 12.47 -10.58
CA SER A 99 3.23 13.04 -11.72
C SER A 99 3.91 11.96 -12.56
N SER A 100 4.46 12.35 -13.71
CA SER A 100 5.30 11.46 -14.51
C SER A 100 6.54 10.99 -13.75
N VAL A 101 7.07 11.82 -12.83
CA VAL A 101 8.18 11.46 -11.94
C VAL A 101 7.74 10.36 -10.98
N THR A 102 6.61 10.51 -10.27
CA THR A 102 6.19 9.45 -9.34
C THR A 102 5.91 8.14 -10.06
N GLN A 103 5.35 8.20 -11.28
CA GLN A 103 5.08 7.00 -12.06
C GLN A 103 6.35 6.33 -12.57
N SER A 104 7.36 7.11 -13.00
CA SER A 104 8.66 6.56 -13.44
C SER A 104 9.40 5.87 -12.31
N ILE A 105 9.28 6.36 -11.06
CA ILE A 105 9.81 5.68 -9.87
C ILE A 105 9.19 4.29 -9.72
N GLY A 106 7.89 4.14 -9.94
CA GLY A 106 7.22 2.84 -9.89
C GLY A 106 7.73 1.84 -10.94
N ALA A 107 8.12 2.33 -12.12
CA ALA A 107 8.75 1.52 -13.16
C ALA A 107 10.21 1.18 -12.82
N ALA A 108 10.96 2.16 -12.30
CA ALA A 108 12.34 1.99 -11.86
C ALA A 108 12.44 0.97 -10.72
N ALA A 109 11.60 1.10 -9.69
CA ALA A 109 11.55 0.18 -8.56
C ALA A 109 11.41 -1.28 -9.01
N ARG A 110 10.51 -1.57 -9.95
CA ARG A 110 10.35 -2.91 -10.53
C ARG A 110 11.59 -3.40 -11.26
N ARG A 111 12.13 -2.57 -12.14
CA ARG A 111 13.35 -2.88 -12.91
C ARG A 111 14.52 -3.19 -11.98
N ASP A 112 14.60 -2.48 -10.87
CA ASP A 112 15.68 -2.61 -9.88
C ASP A 112 15.39 -3.74 -8.86
N GLY A 113 14.28 -4.46 -9.04
CA GLY A 113 13.92 -5.68 -8.31
C GLY A 113 13.19 -5.44 -6.99
N TYR A 114 12.73 -4.22 -6.72
CA TYR A 114 11.86 -3.92 -5.59
C TYR A 114 10.42 -4.36 -5.89
N ASN A 115 9.75 -4.91 -4.87
CA ASN A 115 8.34 -5.27 -4.95
C ASN A 115 7.45 -4.45 -4.03
N VAL A 116 8.04 -3.55 -3.22
CA VAL A 116 7.31 -2.60 -2.37
C VAL A 116 7.98 -1.23 -2.45
N ILE A 117 7.18 -0.17 -2.50
CA ILE A 117 7.64 1.20 -2.23
C ILE A 117 7.02 1.65 -0.92
N HIS A 118 7.85 2.04 0.06
CA HIS A 118 7.42 2.70 1.30
C HIS A 118 7.52 4.21 1.12
N PHE A 119 6.48 4.96 1.48
CA PHE A 119 6.43 6.41 1.28
C PHE A 119 5.53 7.09 2.32
N ARG A 120 5.79 8.37 2.59
CA ARG A 120 4.98 9.15 3.54
C ARG A 120 3.56 9.35 3.02
N SER A 121 2.60 9.33 3.92
CA SER A 121 1.21 9.69 3.64
C SER A 121 1.09 11.20 3.44
N GLU A 122 0.40 11.58 2.36
CA GLU A 122 0.01 12.98 2.11
C GLU A 122 -1.26 13.37 2.87
N ARG A 123 -1.85 12.44 3.64
CA ARG A 123 -3.14 12.62 4.32
C ARG A 123 -3.06 12.57 5.82
N ALA A 124 -2.03 11.94 6.36
CA ALA A 124 -1.84 11.85 7.80
C ALA A 124 -0.37 12.10 8.15
N ALA A 125 -0.14 13.15 8.95
CA ALA A 125 1.21 13.57 9.32
C ALA A 125 1.90 12.49 10.16
N GLY A 126 3.16 12.17 9.81
CA GLY A 126 3.94 11.14 10.49
C GLY A 126 3.54 9.70 10.14
N LYS A 127 2.62 9.52 9.19
CA LYS A 127 2.14 8.21 8.73
C LYS A 127 2.74 7.86 7.38
N SER A 128 2.78 6.56 7.09
CA SER A 128 3.28 6.02 5.83
C SER A 128 2.28 5.08 5.16
N ASN A 129 2.47 4.98 3.85
CA ASN A 129 1.76 4.07 2.97
C ASN A 129 2.77 3.14 2.29
N HIS A 130 2.27 2.02 1.76
CA HIS A 130 3.02 1.11 0.92
C HIS A 130 2.32 0.93 -0.42
N ALA A 131 3.09 0.98 -1.51
CA ALA A 131 2.65 0.51 -2.81
C ALA A 131 3.25 -0.86 -3.07
N ILE A 132 2.42 -1.91 -3.01
CA ILE A 132 2.83 -3.28 -3.35
C ILE A 132 2.82 -3.39 -4.86
N LEU A 133 3.98 -3.64 -5.46
CA LEU A 133 4.19 -3.57 -6.91
C LEU A 133 3.99 -4.92 -7.60
N GLN A 134 4.29 -6.01 -6.89
CA GLN A 134 4.21 -7.41 -7.31
C GLN A 134 4.23 -8.31 -6.06
N ASP A 135 4.21 -9.64 -6.24
CA ASP A 135 4.23 -10.62 -5.14
C ASP A 135 3.10 -10.43 -4.10
N TYR A 136 1.98 -9.85 -4.53
CA TYR A 136 0.91 -9.34 -3.65
C TYR A 136 0.47 -10.35 -2.60
N ASN A 137 0.16 -11.57 -3.03
CA ASN A 137 -0.36 -12.62 -2.16
C ASN A 137 0.74 -13.31 -1.33
N GLN A 138 2.01 -13.07 -1.63
CA GLN A 138 3.13 -13.50 -0.79
C GLN A 138 3.36 -12.48 0.33
N ILE A 139 3.27 -11.20 0.00
CA ILE A 139 3.48 -10.09 0.94
C ILE A 139 2.27 -9.90 1.86
N LEU A 140 1.07 -9.76 1.30
CA LEU A 140 -0.15 -9.44 2.04
C LEU A 140 -0.97 -10.69 2.33
N LYS A 141 -1.19 -10.96 3.61
CA LYS A 141 -2.08 -12.02 4.09
C LYS A 141 -3.29 -11.38 4.76
N PRO A 142 -4.50 -11.50 4.20
CA PRO A 142 -5.70 -10.95 4.83
C PRO A 142 -5.88 -11.54 6.24
N GLN A 143 -6.35 -10.71 7.17
CA GLN A 143 -6.58 -11.12 8.57
C GLN A 143 -8.02 -10.92 8.98
N ILE A 144 -8.50 -9.68 8.92
CA ILE A 144 -9.86 -9.31 9.35
C ILE A 144 -10.43 -8.26 8.41
N VAL A 145 -11.74 -8.35 8.19
CA VAL A 145 -12.54 -7.33 7.52
C VAL A 145 -13.44 -6.68 8.57
N THR A 146 -13.31 -5.37 8.74
CA THR A 146 -14.07 -4.60 9.72
C THR A 146 -15.00 -3.64 8.99
N PRO A 147 -16.33 -3.68 9.24
CA PRO A 147 -17.24 -2.65 8.78
C PRO A 147 -16.90 -1.29 9.38
N VAL A 148 -17.05 -0.23 8.59
CA VAL A 148 -16.93 1.15 9.05
C VAL A 148 -18.33 1.59 9.47
N GLU A 149 -18.49 1.94 10.75
CA GLU A 149 -19.73 2.52 11.25
C GLU A 149 -20.00 3.87 10.57
N LYS A 150 -21.26 4.11 10.21
CA LYS A 150 -21.70 5.31 9.50
C LYS A 150 -22.01 6.45 10.47
#